data_AF-A0AAI8Z2Y8-F1
#
_entry.id   AF-A0AAI8Z2Y8-F1
#
_cell.length_a   1.000
_cell.length_b   1.000
_cell.length_c   1.000
_cell.angle_alpha   90.00
_cell.angle_beta   90.00
_cell.angle_gamma   90.00
#
_symmetry.space_group_name_H-M   'P 1'
#
loop_
_entity.id
_entity.type
_entity.pdbx_description
1 polymer ?
#
loop_
_entity_poly.entity_id
_entity_poly.type
_entity_poly.pdbx_seq_one_letter_code
_entity_poly.pdbx_strand_id
1 'polypeptide(L)'
;MRTYDDTFSGQKIYPGKGKLFVRGDSKIFRFQNGKTESLFLQRKNPRRIAWTVLCRRQRRKGITEEQAAKRRRRQVKSQRAIVGASLDVIKERRSQRPEARTAARSQAIKEGKEKRAAAQSAKKAEKAKSAASQAKGQTTGRVVGKQAAKGSAPKPKATSR
;
A
#
# COMPACT_ATOMS: atom_id res chain seq x y z
N MET A 1 25.69 41.90 -13.67
CA MET A 1 25.55 42.36 -12.27
C MET A 1 24.22 41.86 -11.70
N ARG A 2 24.15 41.47 -10.42
CA ARG A 2 22.95 40.84 -9.84
C ARG A 2 21.94 41.88 -9.36
N THR A 3 20.67 41.70 -9.73
CA THR A 3 19.52 42.45 -9.19
C THR A 3 18.95 41.71 -7.98
N TYR A 4 18.64 42.44 -6.92
CA TYR A 4 18.01 41.90 -5.72
C TYR A 4 16.54 42.30 -5.63
N ASP A 5 15.78 41.64 -4.76
CA ASP A 5 14.42 42.03 -4.44
C ASP A 5 14.38 42.68 -3.05
N ASP A 6 13.62 43.76 -2.94
CA ASP A 6 13.33 44.41 -1.68
C ASP A 6 12.53 43.50 -0.77
N THR A 7 13.02 43.29 0.45
CA THR A 7 12.44 42.34 1.40
C THR A 7 11.08 42.80 1.94
N PHE A 8 10.81 44.10 1.96
CA PHE A 8 9.53 44.66 2.40
C PHE A 8 8.55 44.82 1.23
N SER A 9 9.00 45.49 0.16
CA SER A 9 8.10 45.90 -0.93
C SER A 9 8.00 44.89 -2.07
N GLY A 10 9.04 44.07 -2.30
CA GLY A 10 9.17 43.19 -3.45
C GLY A 10 9.62 43.89 -4.74
N GLN A 11 10.03 45.16 -4.69
CA GLN A 11 10.57 45.89 -5.84
C GLN A 11 12.00 45.45 -6.17
N LYS A 12 12.39 45.57 -7.45
CA LYS A 12 13.77 45.30 -7.89
C LYS A 12 14.74 46.36 -7.36
N ILE A 13 15.84 45.90 -6.78
CA ILE A 13 16.99 46.69 -6.31
C ILE A 13 18.12 46.46 -7.29
N TYR A 14 18.43 47.52 -8.03
CA TYR A 14 19.56 47.56 -8.94
C TYR A 14 20.87 47.85 -8.21
N PRO A 15 22.00 47.48 -8.81
CA PRO A 15 23.33 47.96 -8.45
C PRO A 15 23.40 49.40 -7.93
N GLY A 16 24.11 49.60 -6.81
CA GLY A 16 24.35 50.94 -6.25
C GLY A 16 23.13 51.59 -5.58
N LYS A 17 22.02 50.86 -5.39
CA LYS A 17 20.79 51.40 -4.81
C LYS A 17 20.42 50.73 -3.49
N GLY A 18 19.83 51.51 -2.59
CA GLY A 18 19.21 51.02 -1.38
C GLY A 18 20.20 50.73 -0.25
N LYS A 19 19.77 49.92 0.71
CA LYS A 19 20.56 49.54 1.89
C LYS A 19 20.40 48.06 2.22
N LEU A 20 21.40 47.53 2.93
CA LEU A 20 21.42 46.17 3.46
C LEU A 20 21.41 46.25 4.98
N PHE A 21 20.44 45.62 5.61
CA PHE A 21 20.32 45.48 7.06
C PHE A 21 20.57 44.02 7.45
N VAL A 22 21.58 43.77 8.27
CA VAL A 22 21.84 42.45 8.85
C VAL A 22 21.31 42.46 10.28
N ARG A 23 20.35 41.59 10.56
CA ARG A 23 19.81 41.43 11.91
C ARG A 23 20.70 40.49 12.73
N GLY A 24 20.64 40.58 14.06
CA GLY A 24 21.50 39.79 14.97
C GLY A 24 21.42 38.26 14.78
N ASP A 25 20.35 37.74 14.17
CA ASP A 25 20.23 36.34 13.77
C ASP A 25 20.88 36.02 12.40
N SER A 26 21.79 36.89 11.93
CA SER A 26 22.43 36.84 10.61
C SER A 26 21.47 36.93 9.43
N LYS A 27 20.19 37.29 9.66
CA LYS A 27 19.22 37.43 8.57
C LYS A 27 19.42 38.74 7.83
N ILE A 28 19.55 38.64 6.51
CA ILE A 28 19.77 39.78 5.63
C ILE A 28 18.43 40.31 5.11
N PHE A 29 18.21 41.61 5.28
CA PHE A 29 17.10 42.35 4.71
C PHE A 29 17.66 43.39 3.74
N ARG A 30 17.07 43.50 2.56
CA ARG A 30 17.46 44.46 1.52
C ARG A 30 16.31 45.43 1.29
N PHE A 31 16.61 46.73 1.31
CA PHE A 31 15.62 47.79 1.14
C PHE A 31 15.99 48.65 -0.05
N GLN A 32 15.01 48.97 -0.90
CA GLN A 32 15.23 49.78 -2.09
C GLN A 32 15.39 51.26 -1.73
N ASN A 33 14.72 51.73 -0.67
CA ASN A 33 14.72 53.11 -0.20
C ASN A 33 14.49 53.21 1.32
N GLY A 34 14.59 54.43 1.86
CA GLY A 34 14.37 54.71 3.29
C GLY A 34 12.92 54.48 3.75
N LYS A 35 11.93 54.55 2.85
CA LYS A 35 10.52 54.28 3.19
C LYS A 35 10.32 52.81 3.56
N THR A 36 10.91 51.89 2.80
CA THR A 36 10.84 50.44 3.08
C THR A 36 11.59 50.05 4.34
N GLU A 37 12.74 50.67 4.57
CA GLU A 37 13.53 50.50 5.80
C GLU A 37 12.75 50.98 7.03
N SER A 38 12.22 52.21 6.99
CA SER A 38 11.46 52.78 8.10
C SER A 38 10.22 51.94 8.46
N LEU A 39 9.44 51.52 7.46
CA LEU A 39 8.27 50.66 7.71
C LEU A 39 8.64 49.29 8.31
N PHE A 40 9.79 48.73 7.89
CA PHE A 40 10.31 47.50 8.47
C PHE A 40 10.72 47.67 9.94
N LEU A 41 11.45 48.75 10.27
CA LEU A 41 11.86 49.06 11.63
C LEU A 41 10.66 49.38 12.55
N GLN A 42 9.63 50.01 12.01
CA GLN A 42 8.33 50.20 12.67
C GLN A 42 7.51 48.90 12.81
N ARG A 43 8.06 47.75 12.39
CA ARG A 43 7.42 46.42 12.46
C ARG A 43 6.07 46.36 11.74
N LYS A 44 5.89 47.16 10.69
CA LYS A 44 4.67 47.12 9.88
C LYS A 44 4.65 45.83 9.06
N ASN A 45 3.48 45.23 8.92
CA ASN A 45 3.31 44.02 8.13
C ASN A 45 3.09 44.38 6.64
N PRO A 46 3.98 43.98 5.71
CA PRO A 46 3.84 44.30 4.28
C PRO A 46 2.48 43.86 3.69
N ARG A 47 1.88 42.78 4.20
CA ARG A 47 0.57 42.26 3.78
C ARG A 47 -0.58 43.24 3.98
N ARG A 48 -0.43 44.20 4.90
CA ARG A 48 -1.42 45.26 5.18
C ARG A 48 -1.16 46.54 4.38
N ILE A 49 0.01 46.67 3.74
CA ILE A 49 0.41 47.87 3.00
C ILE A 49 0.10 47.69 1.51
N ALA A 50 -0.89 48.44 1.03
CA ALA A 50 -1.56 48.20 -0.26
C ALA A 50 -0.65 48.21 -1.51
N TRP A 51 0.45 48.97 -1.47
CA TRP A 51 1.35 49.14 -2.62
C TRP A 51 2.41 48.04 -2.72
N THR A 52 2.57 47.19 -1.71
CA THR A 52 3.57 46.10 -1.74
C THR A 52 3.14 44.96 -2.65
N VAL A 53 4.11 44.28 -3.25
CA VAL A 53 3.86 43.08 -4.08
C VAL A 53 3.15 41.99 -3.25
N LEU A 54 3.53 41.84 -1.98
CA LEU A 54 2.95 40.83 -1.09
C LEU A 54 1.47 41.08 -0.79
N CYS A 55 1.08 42.34 -0.53
CA CYS A 55 -0.32 42.71 -0.34
C CYS A 55 -1.14 42.49 -1.61
N ARG A 56 -0.60 42.89 -2.77
CA ARG A 56 -1.25 42.68 -4.07
C ARG A 56 -1.47 41.21 -4.37
N ARG A 57 -0.47 40.35 -4.14
CA ARG A 57 -0.57 38.89 -4.30
C ARG A 57 -1.65 38.29 -3.39
N GLN A 58 -1.70 38.69 -2.12
CA GLN A 58 -2.73 38.20 -1.19
C GLN A 58 -4.14 38.63 -1.62
N ARG A 59 -4.29 39.85 -2.15
CA ARG A 59 -5.56 40.37 -2.69
C ARG A 59 -5.82 39.98 -4.15
N ARG A 60 -5.03 39.04 -4.69
CA ARG A 60 -5.11 38.55 -6.08
C ARG A 60 -5.12 39.67 -7.15
N LYS A 61 -4.49 40.80 -6.86
CA LYS A 61 -4.39 41.94 -7.80
C LYS A 61 -3.31 41.70 -8.83
N GLY A 62 -3.65 41.77 -10.12
CA GLY A 62 -2.70 41.63 -11.22
C GLY A 62 -2.20 40.19 -11.44
N ILE A 63 -2.92 39.19 -10.93
CA ILE A 63 -2.72 37.79 -11.31
C ILE A 63 -3.47 37.61 -12.63
N THR A 64 -2.78 37.78 -13.76
CA THR A 64 -3.35 37.56 -15.10
C THR A 64 -3.33 36.09 -15.50
N GLU A 65 -2.40 35.32 -14.94
CA GLU A 65 -2.30 33.89 -15.15
C GLU A 65 -2.86 33.17 -13.93
N GLU A 66 -4.05 32.56 -14.07
CA GLU A 66 -4.34 31.36 -13.30
C GLU A 66 -3.20 30.39 -13.60
N GLN A 67 -2.31 30.16 -12.63
CA GLN A 67 -1.36 29.07 -12.71
C GLN A 67 -2.17 27.78 -12.68
N ALA A 68 -2.67 27.38 -13.86
CA ALA A 68 -3.27 26.08 -14.05
C ALA A 68 -2.23 25.07 -13.58
N ALA A 69 -2.59 24.31 -12.54
CA ALA A 69 -1.71 23.28 -12.03
C ALA A 69 -1.36 22.36 -13.20
N LYS A 70 -0.10 22.43 -13.66
CA LYS A 70 0.37 21.58 -14.75
C LYS A 70 0.22 20.13 -14.28
N ARG A 71 -0.81 19.44 -14.77
CA ARG A 71 -1.05 18.03 -14.46
C ARG A 71 0.18 17.24 -14.94
N ARG A 72 0.97 16.74 -14.00
CA ARG A 72 2.13 15.89 -14.30
C ARG A 72 1.61 14.60 -14.95
N ARG A 73 2.22 14.19 -16.06
CA ARG A 73 1.90 12.91 -16.71
C ARG A 73 2.23 11.75 -15.76
N ARG A 74 1.33 10.76 -15.67
CA ARG A 74 1.57 9.51 -14.92
C ARG A 74 2.46 8.59 -15.76
N GLN A 75 3.55 8.09 -15.18
CA GLN A 75 4.41 7.13 -15.86
C GLN A 75 3.78 5.72 -15.78
N VAL A 76 3.61 5.06 -16.92
CA VAL A 76 3.23 3.64 -16.97
C VAL A 76 4.46 2.80 -16.63
N LYS A 77 4.33 1.89 -15.66
CA LYS A 77 5.40 0.96 -15.28
C LYS A 77 5.35 -0.28 -16.16
N SER A 78 6.46 -0.64 -16.76
CA SER A 78 6.61 -1.92 -17.47
C SER A 78 6.74 -3.08 -16.47
N GLN A 79 6.12 -4.21 -16.77
CA GLN A 79 6.33 -5.45 -15.99
C GLN A 79 7.70 -6.04 -16.30
N ARG A 80 8.39 -6.58 -15.29
CA ARG A 80 9.70 -7.22 -15.40
C ARG A 80 9.61 -8.72 -15.16
N ALA A 81 10.54 -9.49 -15.73
CA ALA A 81 10.66 -10.92 -15.46
C ALA A 81 11.02 -11.14 -13.99
N ILE A 82 10.67 -12.31 -13.46
CA ILE A 82 11.05 -12.74 -12.11
C ILE A 82 11.93 -13.99 -12.20
N VAL A 83 12.77 -14.21 -11.20
CA VAL A 83 13.57 -15.44 -11.13
C VAL A 83 12.62 -16.64 -11.09
N GLY A 84 12.82 -17.61 -11.98
CA GLY A 84 11.97 -18.80 -12.11
C GLY A 84 10.83 -18.71 -13.14
N ALA A 85 10.57 -17.55 -13.77
CA ALA A 85 9.63 -17.45 -14.89
C ALA A 85 9.96 -16.25 -15.80
N SER A 86 10.09 -16.50 -17.11
CA SER A 86 10.27 -15.43 -18.10
C SER A 86 8.99 -14.59 -18.26
N LEU A 87 9.14 -13.35 -18.77
CA LEU A 87 8.00 -12.45 -18.99
C LEU A 87 6.94 -13.04 -19.92
N ASP A 88 7.36 -13.82 -20.92
CA ASP A 88 6.44 -14.37 -21.92
C ASP A 88 5.58 -15.49 -21.31
N VAL A 89 6.17 -16.35 -20.49
CA VAL A 89 5.42 -17.38 -19.74
C VAL A 89 4.41 -16.75 -18.78
N ILE A 90 4.78 -15.63 -18.14
CA ILE A 90 3.87 -14.90 -17.22
C ILE A 90 2.70 -14.28 -18.00
N LYS A 91 2.97 -13.69 -19.16
CA LYS A 91 1.93 -13.12 -20.02
C LYS A 91 1.00 -14.19 -20.54
N GLU A 92 1.53 -15.30 -21.02
CA GLU A 92 0.76 -16.43 -21.57
C GLU A 92 -0.17 -17.02 -20.50
N ARG A 93 0.35 -17.29 -19.29
CA ARG A 93 -0.51 -17.76 -18.17
C ARG A 93 -1.57 -16.74 -17.77
N ARG A 94 -1.30 -15.43 -17.88
CA ARG A 94 -2.28 -14.38 -17.60
C ARG A 94 -3.34 -14.25 -18.69
N SER A 95 -2.98 -14.45 -19.96
CA SER A 95 -3.90 -14.35 -21.09
C SER A 95 -4.82 -15.57 -21.21
N GLN A 96 -4.57 -16.67 -20.49
CA GLN A 96 -5.46 -17.82 -20.47
C GLN A 96 -6.88 -17.42 -20.02
N ARG A 97 -7.87 -17.81 -20.82
CA ARG A 97 -9.28 -17.56 -20.55
C ARG A 97 -9.71 -18.19 -19.22
N PRO A 98 -10.61 -17.56 -18.45
CA PRO A 98 -11.08 -18.09 -17.17
C PRO A 98 -11.64 -19.51 -17.28
N GLU A 99 -12.31 -19.84 -18.38
CA GLU A 99 -12.90 -21.16 -18.64
C GLU A 99 -11.84 -22.28 -18.73
N ALA A 100 -10.71 -22.02 -19.41
CA ALA A 100 -9.60 -22.96 -19.48
C ALA A 100 -8.97 -23.16 -18.09
N ARG A 101 -8.89 -22.09 -17.29
CA ARG A 101 -8.38 -22.15 -15.91
C ARG A 101 -9.30 -22.95 -14.98
N THR A 102 -10.61 -22.77 -15.09
CA THR A 102 -11.58 -23.52 -14.26
C THR A 102 -11.65 -24.98 -14.68
N ALA A 103 -11.55 -25.29 -15.98
CA ALA A 103 -11.48 -26.66 -16.49
C ALA A 103 -10.25 -27.40 -15.93
N ALA A 104 -9.06 -26.83 -16.08
CA ALA A 104 -7.81 -27.40 -15.55
C ALA A 104 -7.87 -27.57 -14.02
N ARG A 105 -8.44 -26.60 -13.31
CA ARG A 105 -8.67 -26.71 -11.85
C ARG A 105 -9.61 -27.85 -11.51
N SER A 106 -10.69 -28.04 -12.26
CA SER A 106 -11.67 -29.10 -12.01
C SER A 106 -11.07 -30.49 -12.25
N GLN A 107 -10.25 -30.65 -13.28
CA GLN A 107 -9.52 -31.89 -13.58
C GLN A 107 -8.52 -32.21 -12.47
N ALA A 108 -7.70 -31.24 -12.05
CA ALA A 108 -6.76 -31.43 -10.94
C ALA A 108 -7.46 -31.81 -9.63
N ILE A 109 -8.65 -31.24 -9.34
CA ILE A 109 -9.43 -31.61 -8.16
C ILE A 109 -9.96 -33.05 -8.26
N LYS A 110 -10.42 -33.48 -9.44
CA LYS A 110 -10.89 -34.85 -9.68
C LYS A 110 -9.76 -35.86 -9.48
N GLU A 111 -8.62 -35.64 -10.14
CA GLU A 111 -7.43 -36.47 -9.99
C GLU A 111 -6.94 -36.52 -8.53
N GLY A 112 -6.97 -35.38 -7.83
CA GLY A 112 -6.62 -35.32 -6.41
C GLY A 112 -7.57 -36.13 -5.52
N LYS A 113 -8.87 -36.12 -5.81
CA LYS A 113 -9.87 -36.93 -5.09
C LYS A 113 -9.69 -38.42 -5.38
N GLU A 114 -9.44 -38.79 -6.63
CA GLU A 114 -9.20 -40.18 -7.03
C GLU A 114 -7.93 -40.74 -6.39
N LYS A 115 -6.81 -39.99 -6.41
CA LYS A 115 -5.57 -40.35 -5.71
C LYS A 115 -5.79 -40.51 -4.21
N ARG A 116 -6.59 -39.64 -3.59
CA ARG A 116 -6.93 -39.74 -2.17
C ARG A 116 -7.81 -40.96 -1.86
N ALA A 117 -8.77 -41.28 -2.72
CA ALA A 117 -9.63 -42.46 -2.60
C ALA A 117 -8.82 -43.75 -2.75
N ALA A 118 -7.92 -43.83 -3.74
CA ALA A 118 -7.01 -44.94 -3.95
C ALA A 118 -6.04 -45.14 -2.77
N ALA A 119 -5.50 -44.04 -2.21
CA ALA A 119 -4.67 -44.11 -1.02
C ALA A 119 -5.47 -44.57 0.21
N GLN A 120 -6.76 -44.23 0.32
CA GLN A 120 -7.62 -44.69 1.40
C GLN A 120 -8.02 -46.17 1.24
N SER A 121 -8.29 -46.65 0.02
CA SER A 121 -8.60 -48.06 -0.22
C SER A 121 -7.38 -48.94 0.03
N ALA A 122 -6.18 -48.52 -0.41
CA ALA A 122 -4.93 -49.20 -0.08
C ALA A 122 -4.70 -49.28 1.44
N LYS A 123 -4.89 -48.17 2.17
CA LYS A 123 -4.78 -48.16 3.65
C LYS A 123 -5.82 -49.05 4.34
N LYS A 124 -7.04 -49.16 3.81
CA LYS A 124 -8.07 -50.08 4.36
C LYS A 124 -7.75 -51.54 4.06
N ALA A 125 -7.23 -51.85 2.88
CA ALA A 125 -6.81 -53.20 2.51
C ALA A 125 -5.61 -53.68 3.34
N GLU A 126 -4.63 -52.81 3.61
CA GLU A 126 -3.53 -53.05 4.56
C GLU A 126 -4.04 -53.35 5.97
N LYS A 127 -4.94 -52.50 6.50
CA LYS A 127 -5.55 -52.72 7.83
C LYS A 127 -6.37 -54.01 7.93
N ALA A 128 -7.03 -54.42 6.85
CA ALA A 128 -7.76 -55.68 6.79
C ALA A 128 -6.81 -56.89 6.78
N LYS A 129 -5.67 -56.80 6.10
CA LYS A 129 -4.62 -57.84 6.11
C LYS A 129 -3.94 -57.97 7.47
N SER A 130 -3.71 -56.86 8.18
CA SER A 130 -3.18 -56.88 9.55
C SER A 130 -4.19 -57.42 10.58
N ALA A 131 -5.50 -57.17 10.37
CA ALA A 131 -6.56 -57.73 11.24
C ALA A 131 -6.77 -59.24 10.98
N ALA A 132 -6.69 -59.70 9.73
CA ALA A 132 -6.81 -61.12 9.38
C ALA A 132 -5.62 -61.96 9.88
N SER A 133 -4.43 -61.38 9.98
CA SER A 133 -3.26 -62.03 10.59
C SER A 133 -3.37 -62.10 12.12
N GLN A 134 -4.01 -61.13 12.78
CA GLN A 134 -4.36 -61.22 14.20
C GLN A 134 -5.45 -62.25 14.50
N ALA A 135 -6.41 -62.47 13.59
CA ALA A 135 -7.52 -63.43 13.78
C ALA A 135 -7.11 -64.90 13.65
N LYS A 136 -5.96 -65.23 13.02
CA LYS A 136 -5.45 -66.61 12.93
C LYS A 136 -4.74 -67.10 14.21
N GLY A 137 -4.61 -66.26 15.24
CA GLY A 137 -3.88 -66.57 16.46
C GLY A 137 -4.71 -66.86 17.72
N GLN A 138 -6.05 -66.93 17.66
CA GLN A 138 -6.84 -67.03 18.89
C GLN A 138 -7.98 -68.06 18.79
N THR A 139 -7.62 -69.33 18.94
CA THR A 139 -8.52 -70.34 19.50
C THR A 139 -8.53 -70.22 21.02
N THR A 140 -9.72 -70.40 21.60
CA THR A 140 -10.09 -70.52 23.03
C THR A 140 -10.43 -69.22 23.77
N GLY A 141 -11.64 -69.20 24.33
CA GLY A 141 -12.00 -68.29 25.44
C GLY A 141 -13.27 -67.45 25.28
N ARG A 142 -14.44 -68.10 25.11
CA ARG A 142 -15.76 -67.48 25.32
C ARG A 142 -15.94 -67.17 26.81
N VAL A 143 -15.99 -65.89 27.21
CA VAL A 143 -16.67 -65.47 28.45
C VAL A 143 -17.46 -64.18 28.19
N VAL A 144 -18.76 -64.31 28.37
CA VAL A 144 -19.77 -63.25 28.36
C VAL A 144 -19.67 -62.50 29.69
N GLY A 145 -19.55 -61.16 29.64
CA GLY A 145 -19.57 -60.30 30.82
C GLY A 145 -20.38 -59.03 30.55
N LYS A 146 -21.62 -59.04 31.04
CA LYS A 146 -22.55 -57.91 31.11
C LYS A 146 -21.87 -56.65 31.67
N GLN A 147 -21.74 -55.63 30.84
CA GLN A 147 -21.91 -54.24 31.27
C GLN A 147 -22.30 -53.37 30.08
N ALA A 148 -23.60 -53.41 29.79
CA ALA A 148 -24.26 -52.40 29.01
C ALA A 148 -24.20 -51.05 29.75
N ALA A 149 -24.26 -49.98 28.96
CA ALA A 149 -24.55 -48.61 29.35
C ALA A 149 -23.44 -47.80 30.05
N LYS A 150 -22.43 -47.38 29.27
CA LYS A 150 -21.97 -45.98 29.35
C LYS A 150 -22.43 -45.28 28.07
N GLY A 151 -23.58 -44.63 28.17
CA GLY A 151 -24.14 -43.78 27.12
C GLY A 151 -23.17 -42.66 26.74
N SER A 152 -23.21 -42.29 25.46
CA SER A 152 -22.50 -41.16 24.89
C SER A 152 -22.89 -39.86 25.61
N ALA A 153 -21.89 -39.08 26.02
CA ALA A 153 -22.12 -37.70 26.42
C ALA A 153 -22.61 -36.90 25.18
N PRO A 154 -23.76 -36.20 25.24
CA PRO A 154 -24.16 -35.35 24.13
C PRO A 154 -23.22 -34.13 24.04
N LYS A 155 -22.77 -33.83 22.82
CA LYS A 155 -21.99 -32.61 22.52
C LYS A 155 -22.84 -31.35 22.75
N PRO A 156 -22.30 -30.29 23.39
CA PRO A 156 -23.01 -29.03 23.50
C PRO A 156 -23.19 -28.40 22.11
N LYS A 157 -24.42 -27.98 21.78
CA LYS A 157 -24.73 -27.18 20.59
C LYS A 157 -24.29 -25.73 20.85
N ALA A 158 -23.62 -25.11 19.88
CA ALA A 158 -23.36 -23.68 19.90
C ALA A 158 -24.64 -22.92 19.52
N THR A 159 -25.21 -22.18 20.48
CA THR A 159 -26.19 -21.12 20.22
C THR A 159 -25.49 -19.78 20.39
N SER A 160 -25.10 -19.16 19.29
CA SER A 160 -24.75 -17.74 19.26
C SER A 160 -26.03 -16.91 19.09
N ARG A 161 -26.26 -15.98 20.01
CA ARG A 161 -26.89 -14.69 19.69
C ARG A 161 -25.77 -13.69 19.39
#